data_AF-A0AAW2KPW8-F1
#
_entry.id   AF-A0AAW2KPW8-F1
#
_cell.length_a   1.000
_cell.length_b   1.000
_cell.length_c   1.000
_cell.angle_alpha   90.00
_cell.angle_beta   90.00
_cell.angle_gamma   90.00
#
_symmetry.space_group_name_H-M   'P 1'
#
loop_
_entity.id
_entity.type
_entity.pdbx_description
1 polymer ?
#
loop_
_entity_poly.entity_id
_entity_poly.type
_entity_poly.pdbx_seq_one_letter_code
_entity_poly.pdbx_strand_id
1 'polypeptide(L)'
;MDDDASKRARRREVKRDGKLSRRVWSTAKEEVSLEYLRETIRTGWKSDNGFRSGYLGVLEILLNKACPNSGLKAEPHLSSKIHVWKKTYGYINDMMAGVVLVGVRPPTLFM
;
A
#
# COMPACT_ATOMS: atom_id res chain seq x y z
N MET A 1 38.07 14.60 -5.94
CA MET A 1 36.83 14.99 -5.21
C MET A 1 35.58 14.43 -5.93
N ASP A 2 35.72 13.31 -6.64
CA ASP A 2 34.81 12.94 -7.74
C ASP A 2 33.94 11.71 -7.42
N ASP A 3 34.27 10.98 -6.35
CA ASP A 3 33.58 9.76 -5.93
C ASP A 3 32.18 10.01 -5.34
N ASP A 4 31.97 11.16 -4.68
CA ASP A 4 30.67 11.49 -4.06
C ASP A 4 29.59 11.79 -5.11
N ALA A 5 29.98 12.45 -6.21
CA ALA A 5 29.09 12.74 -7.34
C ALA A 5 28.58 11.45 -7.99
N SER A 6 29.44 10.43 -8.10
CA SER A 6 29.12 9.12 -8.66
C SER A 6 28.15 8.32 -7.78
N LYS A 7 28.34 8.36 -6.45
CA LYS A 7 27.38 7.76 -5.50
C LYS A 7 26.03 8.48 -5.53
N ARG A 8 26.03 9.81 -5.60
CA ARG A 8 24.81 10.61 -5.70
C ARG A 8 24.08 10.42 -7.03
N ALA A 9 24.82 10.22 -8.12
CA ALA A 9 24.27 9.91 -9.44
C ALA A 9 23.60 8.53 -9.47
N ARG A 10 24.25 7.48 -8.95
CA ARG A 10 23.65 6.16 -8.78
C ARG A 10 22.39 6.19 -7.91
N ARG A 11 22.41 6.93 -6.80
CA ARG A 11 21.23 7.10 -5.93
C ARG A 11 20.08 7.85 -6.63
N ARG A 12 20.38 8.71 -7.60
CA ARG A 12 19.37 9.44 -8.39
C ARG A 12 18.81 8.59 -9.53
N GLU A 13 19.63 7.77 -10.16
CA GLU A 13 19.21 6.88 -11.25
C GLU A 13 18.27 5.78 -10.76
N VAL A 14 18.60 5.15 -9.63
CA VAL A 14 17.68 4.22 -8.92
C VAL A 14 16.32 4.88 -8.59
N LYS A 15 16.29 6.22 -8.47
CA LYS A 15 15.06 7.00 -8.25
C LYS A 15 14.30 7.37 -9.53
N ARG A 16 14.93 7.35 -10.71
CA ARG A 16 14.35 7.83 -11.97
C ARG A 16 13.58 6.78 -12.77
N ASP A 17 13.81 5.50 -12.52
CA ASP A 17 12.98 4.42 -13.09
C ASP A 17 11.58 4.34 -12.42
N GLY A 18 11.32 5.16 -11.40
CA GLY A 18 10.07 5.21 -10.64
C GLY A 18 8.89 5.87 -11.36
N LYS A 19 9.03 6.28 -12.62
CA LYS A 19 7.88 6.69 -13.46
C LYS A 19 7.29 5.48 -14.20
N LEU A 20 7.26 4.32 -13.54
CA LEU A 20 6.37 3.23 -13.91
C LEU A 20 4.97 3.83 -13.96
N SER A 21 4.35 3.81 -15.14
CA SER A 21 2.95 4.17 -15.39
C SER A 21 2.14 3.86 -14.14
N ARG A 22 1.62 4.90 -13.48
CA ARG A 22 0.90 4.79 -12.20
C ARG A 22 -0.20 3.77 -12.42
N ARG A 23 0.00 2.54 -11.94
CA ARG A 23 -0.89 1.42 -12.31
C ARG A 23 -2.28 1.71 -11.77
N VAL A 24 -3.22 1.92 -12.69
CA VAL A 24 -4.60 2.19 -12.36
C VAL A 24 -5.21 0.89 -11.83
N TRP A 25 -5.64 0.90 -10.58
CA TRP A 25 -6.43 -0.17 -10.00
C TRP A 25 -7.87 0.01 -10.48
N SER A 26 -8.43 -1.00 -11.13
CA SER A 26 -9.86 -1.00 -11.46
C SER A 26 -10.68 -1.37 -10.23
N THR A 27 -11.91 -0.86 -10.13
CA THR A 27 -12.84 -1.16 -9.03
C THR A 27 -12.98 -2.66 -8.79
N ALA A 28 -13.13 -3.45 -9.86
CA ALA A 28 -13.20 -4.91 -9.74
C ALA A 28 -11.95 -5.54 -9.08
N LYS A 29 -10.74 -5.03 -9.38
CA LYS A 29 -9.51 -5.52 -8.75
C LYS A 29 -9.43 -5.10 -7.28
N GLU A 30 -9.93 -3.91 -6.96
CA GLU A 30 -9.99 -3.41 -5.59
C GLU A 30 -10.96 -4.21 -4.73
N GLU A 31 -12.16 -4.48 -5.23
CA GLU A 31 -13.18 -5.29 -4.54
C GLU A 31 -12.67 -6.69 -4.23
N VAL A 32 -12.10 -7.37 -5.23
CA VAL A 32 -11.49 -8.69 -5.05
C VAL A 32 -10.38 -8.63 -3.99
N SER A 33 -9.52 -7.61 -4.05
CA SER A 33 -8.43 -7.46 -3.07
C SER A 33 -8.93 -7.20 -1.65
N LEU A 34 -10.00 -6.42 -1.48
CA LEU A 34 -10.65 -6.20 -0.19
C LEU A 34 -11.27 -7.48 0.35
N GLU A 35 -11.89 -8.29 -0.51
CA GLU A 35 -12.47 -9.57 -0.14
C GLU A 35 -11.40 -10.55 0.37
N TYR A 36 -10.26 -10.65 -0.31
CA TYR A 36 -9.16 -11.47 0.18
C TYR A 36 -8.50 -10.92 1.45
N LEU A 37 -8.47 -9.60 1.63
CA LEU A 37 -8.01 -9.01 2.87
C LEU A 37 -8.95 -9.38 4.04
N ARG A 38 -10.26 -9.39 3.82
CA ARG A 38 -11.25 -9.86 4.80
C ARG A 38 -11.04 -11.34 5.13
N GLU A 39 -10.83 -12.18 4.12
CA GLU A 39 -10.56 -13.60 4.33
C GLU A 39 -9.27 -13.83 5.12
N THR A 40 -8.25 -13.02 4.87
CA THR A 40 -6.99 -13.03 5.62
C THR A 40 -7.21 -12.68 7.10
N ILE A 41 -8.09 -11.72 7.39
CA ILE A 41 -8.48 -11.38 8.77
C ILE A 41 -9.25 -12.55 9.41
N ARG A 42 -10.21 -13.14 8.70
CA ARG A 42 -11.03 -14.28 9.17
C ARG A 42 -10.20 -15.51 9.50
N THR A 43 -9.16 -15.76 8.72
CA THR A 43 -8.21 -16.88 8.91
C THR A 43 -7.19 -16.63 10.02
N GLY A 44 -7.29 -15.51 10.76
CA GLY A 44 -6.50 -15.28 11.97
C GLY A 44 -5.10 -14.69 11.73
N TRP A 45 -4.84 -14.14 10.53
CA TRP A 45 -3.58 -13.42 10.27
C TRP A 45 -3.52 -12.04 10.92
N LYS A 46 -4.65 -11.57 11.47
CA LYS A 46 -4.69 -10.44 12.38
C LYS A 46 -4.19 -10.88 13.77
N SER A 47 -3.30 -10.08 14.32
CA SER A 47 -2.80 -10.09 15.69
C SER A 47 -3.27 -8.82 16.40
N ASP A 48 -3.16 -8.76 17.72
CA ASP A 48 -3.57 -7.58 18.51
C ASP A 48 -2.82 -6.31 18.07
N ASN A 49 -1.56 -6.46 17.65
CA ASN A 49 -0.72 -5.36 17.15
C ASN A 49 -0.80 -5.10 15.64
N GLY A 50 -1.71 -5.76 14.90
CA GLY A 50 -1.86 -5.58 13.45
C GLY A 50 -1.82 -6.88 12.67
N PHE A 51 -1.17 -6.93 11.51
CA PHE A 51 -1.03 -8.17 10.75
C PHE A 51 0.28 -8.89 11.07
N ARG A 52 0.25 -10.22 11.10
CA ARG A 52 1.47 -11.04 11.26
C ARG A 52 2.40 -10.86 10.06
N SER A 53 3.71 -11.02 10.27
CA SER A 53 4.69 -10.98 9.17
C SER A 53 4.35 -12.03 8.11
N GLY A 54 4.44 -11.66 6.83
CA GLY A 54 4.16 -12.57 5.72
C GLY A 54 2.70 -12.59 5.25
N TYR A 55 1.78 -11.87 5.92
CA TYR A 55 0.37 -11.79 5.46
C TYR A 55 0.24 -11.29 4.02
N LEU A 56 1.14 -10.39 3.57
CA LEU A 56 1.16 -9.89 2.19
C LEU A 56 1.45 -11.00 1.17
N GLY A 57 2.31 -11.95 1.52
CA GLY A 57 2.63 -13.09 0.64
C GLY A 57 1.45 -14.07 0.53
N VAL A 58 0.75 -14.30 1.64
CA VAL A 58 -0.50 -15.09 1.64
C VAL A 58 -1.56 -14.40 0.78
N LEU A 59 -1.72 -13.09 0.97
CA LEU A 59 -2.64 -12.28 0.18
C LEU A 59 -2.30 -12.32 -1.32
N GLU A 60 -1.01 -12.24 -1.68
CA GLU A 60 -0.55 -12.37 -3.07
C GLU A 60 -0.93 -13.73 -3.67
N ILE A 61 -0.72 -14.83 -2.94
CA ILE A 61 -1.07 -16.19 -3.40
C ILE A 61 -2.59 -16.28 -3.64
N LEU A 62 -3.39 -15.81 -2.69
CA LEU A 62 -4.85 -15.84 -2.80
C LEU A 62 -5.34 -15.00 -3.98
N LEU A 63 -4.77 -13.80 -4.15
CA LEU A 63 -5.15 -12.88 -5.20
C LEU A 63 -4.75 -13.39 -6.59
N ASN A 64 -3.59 -14.04 -6.73
CA ASN A 64 -3.16 -14.66 -7.97
C ASN A 64 -4.02 -15.89 -8.33
N LYS A 65 -4.55 -16.63 -7.33
CA LYS A 65 -5.52 -17.71 -7.58
C LYS A 65 -6.86 -17.15 -8.09
N ALA A 66 -7.30 -16.04 -7.53
CA ALA A 66 -8.58 -15.41 -7.88
C ALA A 66 -8.56 -14.70 -9.23
N CYS A 67 -7.45 -14.02 -9.49
CA CYS A 67 -7.23 -13.19 -10.65
C CYS A 67 -5.89 -13.59 -11.27
N PRO A 68 -5.84 -14.77 -11.93
CA PRO A 68 -4.67 -15.17 -12.69
C PRO A 68 -4.38 -14.09 -13.75
N ASN A 69 -3.10 -13.77 -13.95
CA ASN A 69 -2.61 -12.67 -14.83
C ASN A 69 -2.82 -11.25 -14.30
N SER A 70 -3.20 -11.06 -13.04
CA SER A 70 -3.26 -9.71 -12.47
C SER A 70 -1.88 -9.04 -12.42
N GLY A 71 -0.78 -9.80 -12.33
CA GLY A 71 0.57 -9.26 -12.16
C GLY A 71 0.75 -8.50 -10.83
N LEU A 72 -0.15 -8.75 -9.86
CA LEU A 72 -0.10 -8.17 -8.54
C LEU A 72 0.91 -8.93 -7.69
N LYS A 73 1.74 -8.16 -6.97
CA LYS A 73 2.78 -8.67 -6.08
C LYS A 73 2.56 -8.11 -4.69
N ALA A 74 2.96 -8.85 -3.66
CA ALA A 74 2.96 -8.40 -2.27
C ALA A 74 3.65 -7.03 -2.15
N GLU A 75 4.86 -6.94 -2.70
CA GLU A 75 5.64 -5.72 -2.84
C GLU A 75 5.96 -5.50 -4.34
N PRO A 76 5.83 -4.27 -4.87
CA PRO A 76 5.43 -3.02 -4.21
C PRO A 76 3.91 -2.73 -4.28
N HIS A 77 3.09 -3.64 -4.83
CA HIS A 77 1.72 -3.31 -5.24
C HIS A 77 0.72 -3.37 -4.09
N LEU A 78 0.63 -4.50 -3.39
CA LEU A 78 -0.36 -4.70 -2.33
C LEU A 78 -0.04 -3.84 -1.11
N SER A 79 1.24 -3.76 -0.73
CA SER A 79 1.72 -2.91 0.35
C SER A 79 1.35 -1.43 0.15
N SER A 80 1.66 -0.87 -1.02
CA SER A 80 1.32 0.51 -1.38
C SER A 80 -0.18 0.74 -1.37
N LYS A 81 -0.97 -0.20 -1.91
CA LYS A 81 -2.42 -0.09 -1.97
C LYS A 81 -3.06 -0.11 -0.57
N ILE A 82 -2.65 -1.05 0.28
CA ILE A 82 -3.11 -1.14 1.67
C ILE A 82 -2.71 0.11 2.45
N HIS A 83 -1.51 0.64 2.24
CA HIS A 83 -1.07 1.89 2.86
C HIS A 83 -2.00 3.05 2.50
N VAL A 84 -2.33 3.21 1.20
CA VAL A 84 -3.28 4.22 0.74
C VAL A 84 -4.65 4.03 1.38
N TRP A 85 -5.20 2.81 1.39
CA TRP A 85 -6.49 2.53 2.02
C TRP A 85 -6.52 2.86 3.52
N LYS A 86 -5.47 2.49 4.27
CA LYS A 86 -5.35 2.84 5.70
C LYS A 86 -5.36 4.34 5.90
N LYS A 87 -4.64 5.09 5.05
CA LYS A 87 -4.56 6.54 5.12
C LYS A 87 -5.90 7.20 4.79
N THR A 88 -6.57 6.76 3.73
CA THR A 88 -7.92 7.23 3.36
C THR A 88 -8.93 6.92 4.46
N TYR A 89 -8.90 5.72 5.03
CA TYR A 89 -9.75 5.37 6.16
C TYR A 89 -9.46 6.24 7.39
N GLY A 90 -8.18 6.53 7.68
CA GLY A 90 -7.78 7.47 8.72
C GLY A 90 -8.43 8.84 8.50
N TYR A 91 -8.35 9.40 7.29
CA TYR A 91 -9.01 10.67 6.98
C TYR A 91 -10.52 10.63 7.16
N ILE A 92 -11.19 9.57 6.69
CA ILE A 92 -12.64 9.43 6.87
C ILE A 92 -12.97 9.31 8.36
N ASN A 93 -12.23 8.50 9.10
CA ASN A 93 -12.41 8.33 10.53
C ASN A 93 -12.19 9.65 11.27
N ASP A 94 -11.18 10.43 10.90
CA ASP A 94 -10.91 11.76 11.46
C ASP A 94 -12.02 12.75 11.11
N MET A 95 -12.59 12.69 9.90
CA MET A 95 -13.76 13.52 9.54
C MET A 95 -14.99 13.13 10.35
N MET A 96 -15.21 11.83 10.57
CA MET A 96 -16.36 11.30 11.32
C MET A 96 -16.21 11.52 12.83
N ALA A 97 -15.00 11.38 13.37
CA ALA A 97 -14.68 11.66 14.77
C ALA A 97 -14.55 13.18 15.03
N GLY A 98 -14.20 13.95 14.00
CA GLY A 98 -13.84 15.36 13.99
C GLY A 98 -14.95 16.36 13.64
N VAL A 99 -16.22 15.97 13.76
CA VAL A 99 -17.23 16.91 14.31
C VAL A 99 -16.93 17.26 15.77
N VAL A 100 -15.86 16.70 16.37
CA VAL A 100 -15.27 17.20 17.62
C VAL A 100 -13.74 17.12 17.58
N LEU A 101 -13.10 18.26 17.88
CA LEU A 101 -11.66 18.51 18.05
C LEU A 101 -10.86 18.91 16.79
N VAL A 102 -11.02 20.19 16.49
CA VAL A 102 -10.05 21.12 15.90
C VAL A 102 -8.58 20.72 16.14
N GLY A 103 -7.84 20.48 15.05
CA GLY A 103 -6.43 20.85 14.96
C GLY A 103 -5.38 19.75 15.16
N VAL A 104 -5.14 18.91 14.15
CA VAL A 104 -3.79 18.42 13.82
C VAL A 104 -3.60 18.38 12.29
N ARG A 105 -2.49 18.95 11.84
CA ARG A 105 -2.14 19.28 10.45
C ARG A 105 -2.19 18.09 9.47
N PRO A 106 -2.58 18.31 8.19
CA PRO A 106 -2.36 17.34 7.12
C PRO A 106 -0.86 17.20 6.80
N PRO A 107 -0.31 15.98 6.69
CA PRO A 107 1.03 15.80 6.16
C PRO A 107 1.04 16.17 4.68
N THR A 108 1.90 17.13 4.38
CA THR A 108 2.24 17.67 3.06
C THR A 108 2.45 16.58 2.00
N LEU A 109 1.78 16.82 0.88
CA LEU A 109 2.21 16.63 -0.51
C LEU A 109 3.57 15.91 -0.74
N PHE A 110 3.50 14.79 -1.46
CA PHE A 110 4.54 14.19 -2.32
C PHE A 110 5.93 13.87 -1.74
N MET A 111 6.27 12.58 -1.76
CA MET A 111 7.57 12.11 -2.24
C MET A 111 7.36 11.05 -3.32
#